data_AF-A0A517NDT0-F1
#
_entry.id   AF-A0A517NDT0-F1
#
_cell.length_a   1.000
_cell.length_b   1.000
_cell.length_c   1.000
_cell.angle_alpha   90.00
_cell.angle_beta   90.00
_cell.angle_gamma   90.00
#
_symmetry.space_group_name_H-M   'P 1'
#
loop_
_entity.id
_entity.type
_entity.pdbx_description
1 polymer ?
#
loop_
_entity_poly.entity_id
_entity_poly.type
_entity_poly.pdbx_seq_one_letter_code
_entity_poly.pdbx_strand_id
1 'polypeptide(L)'
;MEDQQEGTPEPQTGGTKVDSTAPTKKLANRWRRAAIAAIVGSGLIATIWAGGDDSDHQYANMAMFVVGAIALIYVALQIHLIALRRGFRYLVPAMVGVVIGGAMSLFRFDGFSGEMMPQFASRFQQPLELATVGPVTEDSAEISAGDSPMVPSPESISEADVSGFLGNQRDAVIDQRLFSVPDSASDITTLWNQGIGQGWSSFAVEDGRAVTLEQRQDQECLTCYQLLDGELLWIQEHEGRHENALGGIGPRSTPTIDDGRVYAQTGTGWVWCTDLESGKVIWTVDLLEIAGWDQLQSEALITWGRAGSPLIVDGMCVLPLGGPAVDSAPAAGSEPSVSAKRSLIALDAETGDIIWRAGDGQISYASPTLMTLAGQRQIVSVNEATVTGHAIDDGRVLWDFVWPGQSNGGANCASAIPAGPDRFVIGKGYGGGSALVSVEADGDAFKATPVWESSSVLKTKFTHACIAGDVAYAISNGSLEAVDVATGESLWRQPRSERLGQGQLMLVGDVLVAQAETGQVVFLDAIADHYQPLLTLPAMDSKTWNIPTVAGRHLLVRNDRQVICFLMPAK
;
A
#
# COMPACT_ATOMS: atom_id res chain seq x y z
N MET A 1 -35.77 109.84 -16.82
CA MET A 1 -37.17 109.39 -16.85
C MET A 1 -37.16 107.98 -16.31
N GLU A 2 -37.91 107.79 -15.23
CA GLU A 2 -38.12 106.56 -14.46
C GLU A 2 -38.42 105.35 -15.36
N ASP A 3 -37.98 104.14 -14.98
CA ASP A 3 -38.87 103.28 -14.18
C ASP A 3 -38.16 102.09 -13.51
N GLN A 4 -38.76 101.68 -12.40
CA GLN A 4 -38.31 100.69 -11.41
C GLN A 4 -38.50 99.23 -11.91
N GLN A 5 -37.74 98.27 -11.36
CA GLN A 5 -38.17 97.35 -10.28
C GLN A 5 -37.40 96.00 -10.27
N GLU A 6 -36.87 95.72 -9.08
CA GLU A 6 -36.51 94.45 -8.38
C GLU A 6 -36.36 93.10 -9.09
N GLY A 7 -35.27 92.40 -8.76
CA GLY A 7 -35.15 90.95 -8.84
C GLY A 7 -33.78 90.39 -8.39
N THR A 8 -33.70 89.87 -7.16
CA THR A 8 -32.67 88.90 -6.68
C THR A 8 -33.42 87.78 -5.91
N PRO A 9 -32.94 86.52 -5.78
CA PRO A 9 -31.55 86.05 -5.88
C PRO A 9 -31.30 84.73 -6.68
N GLU A 10 -30.02 84.35 -6.75
CA GLU A 10 -29.32 83.20 -7.37
C GLU A 10 -30.04 81.84 -7.52
N PRO A 11 -29.51 81.00 -8.45
CA PRO A 11 -29.18 79.63 -8.12
C PRO A 11 -27.68 79.35 -8.24
N GLN A 12 -27.09 78.86 -7.16
CA GLN A 12 -25.75 78.29 -7.11
C GLN A 12 -25.62 77.15 -8.12
N THR A 13 -24.71 77.29 -9.08
CA THR A 13 -24.29 76.20 -9.96
C THR A 13 -23.28 75.32 -9.22
N GLY A 14 -23.78 74.39 -8.41
CA GLY A 14 -23.02 73.28 -7.85
C GLY A 14 -22.59 72.31 -8.95
N GLY A 15 -21.50 72.62 -9.65
CA GLY A 15 -20.87 71.69 -10.59
C GLY A 15 -20.20 70.53 -9.85
N THR A 16 -20.91 69.42 -9.68
CA THR A 16 -20.31 68.17 -9.20
C THR A 16 -19.40 67.62 -10.29
N LYS A 17 -18.07 67.77 -10.15
CA LYS A 17 -17.09 67.02 -10.94
C LYS A 17 -17.26 65.53 -10.62
N VAL A 18 -17.92 64.79 -11.52
CA VAL A 18 -17.94 63.33 -11.49
C VAL A 18 -16.52 62.85 -11.81
N ASP A 19 -15.84 62.30 -10.80
CA ASP A 19 -14.50 61.74 -10.92
C ASP A 19 -14.53 60.48 -11.81
N SER A 20 -14.21 60.67 -13.09
CA SER A 20 -14.19 59.62 -14.12
C SER A 20 -13.08 58.56 -13.92
N THR A 21 -12.24 58.69 -12.88
CA THR A 21 -11.12 57.77 -12.57
C THR A 21 -11.45 56.70 -11.52
N ALA A 22 -12.60 56.79 -10.85
CA ALA A 22 -13.02 55.83 -9.83
C ALA A 22 -13.24 54.38 -10.34
N PRO A 23 -13.82 54.12 -11.53
CA PRO A 23 -14.03 52.75 -12.00
C PRO A 23 -12.72 52.06 -12.42
N THR A 24 -11.76 52.79 -12.98
CA THR A 24 -10.46 52.24 -13.44
C THR A 24 -9.55 51.85 -12.28
N LYS A 25 -9.47 52.66 -11.21
CA LYS A 25 -8.75 52.32 -9.96
C LYS A 25 -9.32 51.06 -9.29
N LYS A 26 -10.66 50.89 -9.28
CA LYS A 26 -11.32 49.69 -8.72
C LYS A 26 -11.08 48.42 -9.54
N LEU A 27 -10.77 48.52 -10.83
CA LEU A 27 -10.40 47.39 -11.71
C LEU A 27 -8.92 47.01 -11.53
N ALA A 28 -8.02 48.00 -11.50
CA ALA A 28 -6.60 47.80 -11.21
C ALA A 28 -6.39 47.14 -9.84
N ASN A 29 -7.18 47.51 -8.83
CA ASN A 29 -7.14 46.90 -7.50
C ASN A 29 -7.54 45.41 -7.50
N ARG A 30 -8.39 44.95 -8.42
CA ARG A 30 -8.78 43.53 -8.49
C ARG A 30 -7.72 42.67 -9.18
N TRP A 31 -7.12 43.18 -10.27
CA TRP A 31 -5.97 42.52 -10.90
C TRP A 31 -4.80 42.37 -9.92
N ARG A 32 -4.52 43.42 -9.14
CA ARG A 32 -3.51 43.36 -8.07
C ARG A 32 -3.83 42.29 -7.02
N ARG A 33 -5.09 42.16 -6.58
CA ARG A 33 -5.52 41.12 -5.63
C ARG A 33 -5.37 39.70 -6.21
N ALA A 34 -5.72 39.50 -7.48
CA ALA A 34 -5.54 38.22 -8.15
C ALA A 34 -4.05 37.85 -8.24
N ALA A 35 -3.20 38.79 -8.65
CA ALA A 35 -1.75 38.57 -8.72
C ALA A 35 -1.14 38.27 -7.33
N ILE A 36 -1.53 39.03 -6.30
CA ILE A 36 -1.07 38.76 -4.92
C ILE A 36 -1.51 37.36 -4.47
N ALA A 37 -2.77 36.98 -4.69
CA ALA A 37 -3.26 35.66 -4.31
C ALA A 37 -2.51 34.52 -5.03
N ALA A 38 -2.21 34.68 -6.32
CA ALA A 38 -1.42 33.72 -7.07
C ALA A 38 0.03 33.60 -6.54
N ILE A 39 0.68 34.73 -6.24
CA ILE A 39 2.04 34.75 -5.68
C ILE A 39 2.07 34.14 -4.28
N VAL A 40 1.15 34.54 -3.40
CA VAL A 40 1.06 34.01 -2.03
C VAL A 40 0.74 32.51 -2.05
N GLY A 41 -0.23 32.08 -2.87
CA GLY A 41 -0.56 30.66 -3.03
C GLY A 41 0.64 29.85 -3.52
N SER A 42 1.35 30.33 -4.54
CA SER A 42 2.56 29.67 -5.07
C SER A 42 3.69 29.62 -4.05
N GLY A 43 3.90 30.71 -3.31
CA GLY A 43 4.89 30.77 -2.23
C GLY A 43 4.58 29.80 -1.09
N LEU A 44 3.31 29.70 -0.68
CA LEU A 44 2.89 28.72 0.33
C LEU A 44 3.07 27.28 -0.15
N ILE A 45 2.72 26.98 -1.40
CA ILE A 45 2.97 25.66 -2.00
C ILE A 45 4.46 25.33 -1.98
N ALA A 46 5.32 26.27 -2.40
CA ALA A 46 6.78 26.07 -2.37
C ALA A 46 7.32 25.83 -0.96
N THR A 47 6.80 26.53 0.05
CA THR A 47 7.17 26.31 1.45
C THR A 47 6.74 24.94 1.96
N ILE A 48 5.50 24.52 1.66
CA ILE A 48 4.99 23.19 2.04
C ILE A 48 5.82 22.10 1.37
N TRP A 49 6.10 22.24 0.08
CA TRP A 49 6.92 21.32 -0.68
C TRP A 49 8.36 21.22 -0.12
N ALA A 50 8.96 22.35 0.26
CA ALA A 50 10.30 22.36 0.83
C ALA A 50 10.38 21.64 2.19
N GLY A 51 9.34 21.75 3.03
CA GLY A 51 9.23 21.11 4.35
C GLY A 51 8.61 19.69 4.35
N GLY A 52 8.37 19.10 3.18
CA GLY A 52 7.74 17.78 3.05
C GLY A 52 8.51 16.64 3.72
N ASP A 53 9.85 16.71 3.78
CA ASP A 53 10.68 15.64 4.36
C ASP A 53 10.55 15.51 5.88
N ASP A 54 10.38 16.65 6.57
CA ASP A 54 10.20 16.71 8.02
C ASP A 54 8.76 16.32 8.42
N SER A 55 7.86 16.21 7.45
CA SER A 55 6.45 15.87 7.63
C SER A 55 6.06 14.63 6.83
N ASP A 56 4.81 14.20 6.92
CA ASP A 56 4.29 13.13 6.07
C ASP A 56 3.98 13.71 4.67
N HIS A 57 4.49 13.08 3.61
CA HIS A 57 4.33 13.60 2.25
C HIS A 57 2.85 13.61 1.83
N GLN A 58 2.04 12.69 2.36
CA GLN A 58 0.60 12.70 2.12
C GLN A 58 -0.04 13.99 2.63
N TYR A 59 0.27 14.40 3.87
CA TYR A 59 -0.31 15.62 4.44
C TYR A 59 0.19 16.87 3.72
N ALA A 60 1.47 16.90 3.34
CA ALA A 60 2.03 17.97 2.53
C ALA A 60 1.31 18.10 1.18
N ASN A 61 1.12 16.99 0.46
CA ASN A 61 0.41 16.96 -0.82
C ASN A 61 -1.04 17.44 -0.69
N MET A 62 -1.78 16.94 0.30
CA MET A 62 -3.16 17.36 0.56
C MET A 62 -3.24 18.86 0.87
N ALA A 63 -2.33 19.39 1.71
CA ALA A 63 -2.26 20.81 2.02
C ALA A 63 -1.96 21.65 0.77
N MET A 64 -1.04 21.21 -0.09
CA MET A 64 -0.75 21.88 -1.36
C MET A 64 -1.98 21.97 -2.26
N PHE A 65 -2.77 20.89 -2.37
CA PHE A 65 -4.01 20.92 -3.15
C PHE A 65 -5.04 21.90 -2.59
N VAL A 66 -5.23 21.91 -1.25
CA VAL A 66 -6.18 22.83 -0.61
C VAL A 66 -5.74 24.29 -0.82
N VAL A 67 -4.47 24.60 -0.59
CA VAL A 67 -3.92 25.95 -0.79
C VAL A 67 -4.03 26.37 -2.26
N GLY A 68 -3.68 25.48 -3.19
CA GLY A 68 -3.78 25.71 -4.63
C GLY A 68 -5.22 25.95 -5.08
N ALA A 69 -6.18 25.14 -4.61
CA ALA A 69 -7.59 25.28 -4.92
C ALA A 69 -8.16 26.61 -4.41
N ILE A 70 -7.87 26.98 -3.14
CA ILE A 70 -8.31 28.25 -2.56
C ILE A 70 -7.75 29.43 -3.37
N ALA A 71 -6.45 29.41 -3.70
CA ALA A 71 -5.82 30.46 -4.49
C ALA A 71 -6.45 30.57 -5.88
N LEU A 72 -6.65 29.43 -6.57
CA LEU A 72 -7.23 29.38 -7.90
C LEU A 72 -8.68 29.88 -7.92
N ILE A 73 -9.51 29.44 -6.97
CA ILE A 73 -10.90 29.89 -6.82
C ILE A 73 -10.95 31.40 -6.57
N TYR A 74 -10.08 31.91 -5.70
CA TYR A 74 -10.03 33.34 -5.43
C TYR A 74 -9.60 34.16 -6.66
N VAL A 75 -8.59 33.69 -7.40
CA VAL A 75 -8.16 34.30 -8.67
C VAL A 75 -9.30 34.29 -9.68
N ALA A 76 -9.95 33.15 -9.89
CA ALA A 76 -11.10 33.01 -10.79
C ALA A 76 -12.25 33.94 -10.38
N LEU A 77 -12.53 34.07 -9.08
CA LEU A 77 -13.54 35.01 -8.55
C LEU A 77 -13.17 36.46 -8.86
N GLN A 78 -11.91 36.88 -8.68
CA GLN A 78 -11.51 38.25 -9.03
C GLN A 78 -11.65 38.52 -10.53
N ILE A 79 -11.26 37.57 -11.38
CA ILE A 79 -11.41 37.67 -12.85
C ILE A 79 -12.90 37.71 -13.21
N HIS A 80 -13.74 36.90 -12.57
CA HIS A 80 -15.19 36.88 -12.80
C HIS A 80 -15.84 38.22 -12.43
N LEU A 81 -15.48 38.81 -11.30
CA LEU A 81 -15.97 40.12 -10.90
C LEU A 81 -15.51 41.25 -11.84
N ILE A 82 -14.35 41.10 -12.49
CA ILE A 82 -13.89 42.00 -13.56
C ILE A 82 -14.73 41.80 -14.83
N ALA A 83 -14.96 40.56 -15.23
CA ALA A 83 -15.76 40.20 -16.41
C ALA A 83 -17.22 40.67 -16.27
N LEU A 84 -17.83 40.50 -15.10
CA LEU A 84 -19.17 41.00 -14.79
C LEU A 84 -19.31 42.51 -14.99
N ARG A 85 -18.31 43.29 -14.56
CA ARG A 85 -18.30 44.75 -14.78
C ARG A 85 -18.16 45.15 -16.24
N ARG A 86 -17.64 44.26 -17.08
CA ARG A 86 -17.52 44.45 -18.53
C ARG A 86 -18.71 43.83 -19.30
N GLY A 87 -19.73 43.33 -18.60
CA GLY A 87 -20.93 42.73 -19.20
C GLY A 87 -20.83 41.23 -19.50
N PHE A 88 -19.68 40.59 -19.23
CA PHE A 88 -19.42 39.19 -19.56
C PHE A 88 -19.77 38.26 -18.40
N ARG A 89 -21.07 38.06 -18.15
CA ARG A 89 -21.55 37.29 -16.98
C ARG A 89 -21.18 35.79 -17.01
N TYR A 90 -21.12 35.18 -18.19
CA TYR A 90 -20.87 33.74 -18.31
C TYR A 90 -19.44 33.39 -18.73
N LEU A 91 -18.59 34.39 -19.02
CA LEU A 91 -17.26 34.13 -19.59
C LEU A 91 -16.40 33.24 -18.70
N VAL A 92 -16.24 33.59 -17.42
CA VAL A 92 -15.40 32.81 -16.50
C VAL A 92 -16.01 31.44 -16.17
N PRO A 93 -17.31 31.31 -15.81
CA PRO A 93 -17.93 30.01 -15.62
C PRO A 93 -17.85 29.10 -16.86
N ALA A 94 -18.07 29.65 -18.06
CA ALA A 94 -17.95 28.90 -19.31
C ALA A 94 -16.50 28.47 -19.56
N MET A 95 -15.51 29.33 -19.33
CA MET A 95 -14.10 28.97 -19.45
C MET A 95 -13.72 27.85 -18.47
N VAL A 96 -14.14 27.94 -17.20
CA VAL A 96 -13.90 26.89 -16.21
C VAL A 96 -14.55 25.58 -16.66
N GLY A 97 -15.81 25.64 -17.13
CA GLY A 97 -16.51 24.47 -17.67
C GLY A 97 -15.82 23.86 -18.89
N VAL A 98 -15.30 24.67 -19.81
CA VAL A 98 -14.53 24.21 -20.98
C VAL A 98 -13.21 23.57 -20.57
N VAL A 99 -12.50 24.14 -19.60
CA VAL A 99 -11.23 23.57 -19.09
C VAL A 99 -11.49 22.24 -18.39
N ILE A 100 -12.47 22.18 -17.48
CA ILE A 100 -12.81 20.94 -16.77
C ILE A 100 -13.33 19.88 -17.76
N GLY A 101 -14.29 20.25 -18.62
CA GLY A 101 -14.85 19.35 -19.63
C GLY A 101 -13.79 18.87 -20.62
N GLY A 102 -12.89 19.74 -21.05
CA GLY A 102 -11.74 19.40 -21.89
C GLY A 102 -10.80 18.43 -21.20
N ALA A 103 -10.40 18.71 -19.96
CA ALA A 103 -9.56 17.81 -19.16
C ALA A 103 -10.22 16.43 -18.97
N MET A 104 -11.52 16.40 -18.61
CA MET A 104 -12.29 15.15 -18.46
C MET A 104 -12.47 14.39 -19.78
N SER A 105 -12.45 15.08 -20.92
CA SER A 105 -12.55 14.46 -22.26
C SER A 105 -11.21 13.93 -22.77
N LEU A 106 -10.09 14.52 -22.33
CA LEU A 106 -8.74 14.12 -22.74
C LEU A 106 -8.12 13.09 -21.79
N PHE A 107 -8.42 13.19 -20.49
CA PHE A 107 -7.83 12.38 -19.44
C PHE A 107 -8.89 11.57 -18.70
N ARG A 108 -8.51 10.37 -18.29
CA ARG A 108 -9.25 9.54 -17.33
C ARG A 108 -8.52 9.59 -15.99
N PHE A 109 -9.30 9.48 -14.92
CA PHE A 109 -8.77 9.40 -13.57
C PHE A 109 -8.50 7.94 -13.23
N ASP A 110 -7.24 7.61 -12.91
CA ASP A 110 -6.78 6.24 -12.63
C ASP A 110 -6.59 5.99 -11.12
N GLY A 111 -7.02 6.93 -10.27
CA GLY A 111 -6.98 6.81 -8.81
C GLY A 111 -5.95 7.74 -8.16
N PHE A 112 -5.53 7.40 -6.95
CA PHE A 112 -4.51 8.14 -6.21
C PHE A 112 -3.24 7.30 -6.01
N SER A 113 -2.07 7.94 -6.00
CA SER A 113 -0.87 7.31 -5.44
C SER A 113 -1.01 7.12 -3.93
N GLY A 114 -0.11 6.36 -3.33
CA GLY A 114 -0.01 6.17 -1.89
C GLY A 114 0.30 7.47 -1.13
N GLU A 115 0.69 8.54 -1.82
CA GLU A 115 0.87 9.88 -1.25
C GLU A 115 -0.30 10.83 -1.56
N MET A 116 -1.45 10.29 -1.95
CA MET A 116 -2.66 11.04 -2.31
C MET A 116 -2.49 11.99 -3.50
N MET A 117 -1.56 11.68 -4.41
CA MET A 117 -1.45 12.41 -5.68
C MET A 117 -2.44 11.83 -6.68
N PRO A 118 -3.35 12.62 -7.28
CA PRO A 118 -4.28 12.13 -8.28
C PRO A 118 -3.52 11.71 -9.54
N GLN A 119 -3.79 10.49 -10.01
CA GLN A 119 -3.18 9.92 -11.20
C GLN A 119 -4.15 10.01 -12.38
N PHE A 120 -3.65 10.49 -13.50
CA PHE A 120 -4.41 10.65 -14.73
C PHE A 120 -3.70 9.95 -15.88
N ALA A 121 -4.47 9.22 -16.67
CA ALA A 121 -3.99 8.64 -17.91
C ALA A 121 -4.69 9.30 -19.10
N SER A 122 -4.02 9.30 -20.25
CA SER A 122 -4.64 9.71 -21.51
C SER A 122 -5.79 8.75 -21.85
N ARG A 123 -6.97 9.29 -22.21
CA ARG A 123 -8.09 8.47 -22.71
C ARG A 123 -7.80 7.83 -24.06
N PHE A 124 -6.82 8.35 -24.79
CA PHE A 124 -6.43 7.88 -26.12
C PHE A 124 -5.31 6.86 -26.08
N GLN A 125 -4.64 6.73 -24.94
CA GLN A 125 -3.68 5.65 -24.72
C GLN A 125 -4.49 4.42 -24.35
N GLN A 126 -4.43 3.37 -25.18
CA GLN A 126 -4.97 2.09 -24.78
C GLN A 126 -4.15 1.63 -23.57
N PRO A 127 -4.79 1.30 -22.42
CA PRO A 127 -4.08 0.60 -21.37
C PRO A 127 -3.44 -0.66 -21.97
N LEU A 128 -2.30 -1.06 -21.42
CA LEU A 128 -1.72 -2.36 -21.72
C LEU A 128 -2.72 -3.44 -21.25
N GLU A 129 -3.69 -3.79 -22.09
CA GLU A 129 -4.64 -4.87 -21.84
C GLU A 129 -3.96 -6.17 -22.25
N LEU A 130 -3.05 -6.62 -21.40
CA LEU A 130 -2.64 -8.00 -21.46
C LEU A 130 -3.83 -8.83 -20.98
N ALA A 131 -4.35 -9.67 -21.86
CA ALA A 131 -5.41 -10.59 -21.49
C ALA A 131 -4.93 -11.48 -20.34
N THR A 132 -5.78 -11.67 -19.34
CA THR A 132 -5.52 -12.66 -18.29
C THR A 132 -5.52 -14.06 -18.91
N VAL A 133 -4.55 -14.88 -18.54
CA VAL A 133 -4.48 -16.27 -18.99
C VAL A 133 -5.64 -17.06 -18.37
N GLY A 134 -6.36 -17.80 -19.21
CA GLY A 134 -7.38 -18.77 -18.77
C GLY A 134 -6.74 -20.13 -18.49
N PRO A 135 -7.39 -20.99 -17.67
CA PRO A 135 -6.85 -22.32 -17.40
C PRO A 135 -6.80 -23.14 -18.71
N VAL A 136 -5.79 -23.99 -18.84
CA VAL A 136 -5.69 -24.90 -19.99
C VAL A 136 -6.84 -25.92 -19.88
N THR A 137 -7.73 -25.93 -20.88
CA THR A 137 -8.76 -26.96 -21.02
C THR A 137 -8.18 -28.15 -21.78
N GLU A 138 -8.71 -29.36 -21.58
CA GLU A 138 -8.21 -30.57 -22.27
C GLU A 138 -8.11 -30.40 -23.81
N ASP A 139 -8.98 -29.58 -24.42
CA ASP A 139 -8.95 -29.25 -25.86
C ASP A 139 -7.79 -28.34 -26.31
N SER A 140 -7.17 -27.56 -25.41
CA SER A 140 -6.03 -26.68 -25.74
C SER A 140 -4.66 -27.35 -25.52
N ALA A 141 -4.62 -28.47 -24.80
CA ALA A 141 -3.41 -29.26 -24.57
C ALA A 141 -2.90 -29.95 -25.85
N GLU A 142 -3.77 -30.27 -26.82
CA GLU A 142 -3.36 -30.93 -28.08
C GLU A 142 -2.67 -29.99 -29.09
N ILE A 143 -2.71 -28.67 -28.89
CA ILE A 143 -2.20 -27.68 -29.86
C ILE A 143 -0.81 -27.12 -29.46
N SER A 144 -0.38 -27.29 -28.22
CA SER A 144 0.89 -26.74 -27.69
C SER A 144 2.07 -27.73 -27.70
N ALA A 145 2.12 -28.64 -28.68
CA ALA A 145 3.24 -29.59 -28.85
C ALA A 145 4.37 -29.06 -29.76
N GLY A 146 4.55 -27.74 -29.85
CA GLY A 146 5.56 -27.11 -30.69
C GLY A 146 6.26 -25.97 -29.95
N ASP A 147 7.56 -26.13 -29.75
CA ASP A 147 8.49 -25.26 -29.00
C ASP A 147 8.33 -25.27 -27.47
N SER A 148 8.74 -26.38 -26.83
CA SER A 148 9.18 -26.32 -25.42
C SER A 148 10.48 -25.52 -25.32
N PRO A 149 10.54 -24.44 -24.54
CA PRO A 149 11.81 -23.90 -24.07
C PRO A 149 12.53 -24.99 -23.25
N MET A 150 13.86 -24.90 -23.24
CA MET A 150 14.78 -25.79 -22.54
C MET A 150 14.26 -26.17 -21.13
N VAL A 151 13.83 -27.43 -20.95
CA VAL A 151 13.37 -27.95 -19.64
C VAL A 151 14.49 -27.73 -18.63
N PRO A 152 14.33 -26.83 -17.64
CA PRO A 152 15.37 -26.61 -16.66
C PRO A 152 15.48 -27.81 -15.73
N SER A 153 16.68 -28.04 -15.18
CA SER A 153 16.94 -29.18 -14.30
C SER A 153 16.09 -29.09 -13.02
N PRO A 154 15.57 -30.21 -12.48
CA PRO A 154 14.80 -30.24 -11.23
C PRO A 154 15.50 -29.52 -10.06
N GLU A 155 16.83 -29.56 -10.01
CA GLU A 155 17.64 -28.86 -9.00
C GLU A 155 17.45 -27.34 -9.03
N SER A 156 17.22 -26.74 -10.21
CA SER A 156 16.97 -25.29 -10.34
C SER A 156 15.56 -24.86 -9.93
N ILE A 157 14.66 -25.84 -9.75
CA ILE A 157 13.28 -25.64 -9.32
C ILE A 157 13.18 -25.75 -7.79
N SER A 158 13.88 -26.71 -7.17
CA SER A 158 13.92 -26.88 -5.70
C SER A 158 14.72 -25.80 -4.96
N GLU A 159 15.62 -25.10 -5.66
CA GLU A 159 16.36 -23.95 -5.09
C GLU A 159 15.53 -22.65 -5.10
N ALA A 160 14.28 -22.69 -5.56
CA ALA A 160 13.43 -21.52 -5.77
C ALA A 160 12.36 -21.31 -4.68
N ASP A 161 12.38 -22.10 -3.61
CA ASP A 161 11.26 -22.14 -2.66
C ASP A 161 11.19 -20.89 -1.77
N VAL A 162 10.10 -20.14 -1.95
CA VAL A 162 9.66 -19.03 -1.11
C VAL A 162 8.20 -19.23 -0.76
N SER A 163 7.95 -19.84 0.38
CA SER A 163 6.64 -20.36 0.77
C SER A 163 5.64 -19.29 1.20
N GLY A 164 5.97 -17.98 1.23
CA GLY A 164 4.98 -16.96 1.53
C GLY A 164 5.45 -15.52 1.69
N PHE A 165 4.63 -14.75 2.40
CA PHE A 165 4.77 -13.32 2.64
C PHE A 165 6.15 -12.95 3.21
N LEU A 166 6.88 -12.04 2.53
CA LEU A 166 8.20 -11.54 2.95
C LEU A 166 9.28 -12.63 3.10
N GLY A 167 9.18 -13.72 2.35
CA GLY A 167 10.12 -14.83 2.45
C GLY A 167 9.72 -15.86 3.51
N ASN A 168 10.50 -16.94 3.60
CA ASN A 168 10.19 -18.09 4.47
C ASN A 168 10.17 -17.73 5.96
N GLN A 169 10.96 -16.72 6.37
CA GLN A 169 11.02 -16.23 7.75
C GLN A 169 10.10 -15.02 8.01
N ARG A 170 9.42 -14.50 6.97
CA ARG A 170 8.51 -13.35 7.03
C ARG A 170 9.16 -12.06 7.54
N ASP A 171 10.44 -11.87 7.25
CA ASP A 171 11.28 -10.75 7.71
C ASP A 171 11.85 -9.91 6.56
N ALA A 172 11.41 -10.19 5.32
CA ALA A 172 11.85 -9.57 4.08
C ALA A 172 13.32 -9.82 3.75
N VAL A 173 13.88 -10.91 4.28
CA VAL A 173 15.27 -11.34 4.05
C VAL A 173 15.31 -12.72 3.39
N ILE A 174 16.14 -12.83 2.36
CA ILE A 174 16.56 -14.10 1.77
C ILE A 174 18.07 -14.19 1.97
N ASP A 175 18.52 -15.08 2.85
CA ASP A 175 19.91 -15.14 3.29
C ASP A 175 20.92 -15.36 2.16
N GLN A 176 20.54 -16.17 1.16
CA GLN A 176 21.43 -16.55 0.06
C GLN A 176 20.90 -16.07 -1.28
N ARG A 177 21.73 -15.27 -1.96
CA ARG A 177 21.50 -14.84 -3.33
C ARG A 177 22.08 -15.86 -4.31
N LEU A 178 21.20 -16.47 -5.12
CA LEU A 178 21.56 -17.49 -6.14
C LEU A 178 21.83 -16.92 -7.54
N PHE A 179 21.78 -15.60 -7.69
CA PHE A 179 22.06 -14.90 -8.94
C PHE A 179 23.21 -13.91 -8.80
N SER A 180 23.87 -13.54 -9.91
CA SER A 180 24.77 -12.38 -9.97
C SER A 180 23.95 -11.09 -10.11
N VAL A 181 24.39 -9.97 -9.51
CA VAL A 181 23.73 -8.68 -9.78
C VAL A 181 23.89 -8.37 -11.26
N PRO A 182 22.80 -8.10 -12.01
CA PRO A 182 22.91 -7.78 -13.42
C PRO A 182 23.58 -6.41 -13.62
N ASP A 183 24.56 -6.31 -14.52
CA ASP A 183 25.21 -5.04 -14.88
C ASP A 183 24.30 -4.19 -15.79
N SER A 184 23.41 -4.86 -16.53
CA SER A 184 22.53 -4.24 -17.50
C SER A 184 21.22 -5.02 -17.66
N ALA A 185 20.20 -4.36 -18.24
CA ALA A 185 18.94 -5.03 -18.57
C ALA A 185 19.11 -6.21 -19.56
N SER A 186 20.16 -6.22 -20.38
CA SER A 186 20.45 -7.33 -21.31
C SER A 186 20.93 -8.61 -20.63
N ASP A 187 21.37 -8.52 -19.36
CA ASP A 187 21.79 -9.69 -18.58
C ASP A 187 20.60 -10.42 -17.92
N ILE A 188 19.41 -9.82 -18.01
CA ILE A 188 18.16 -10.32 -17.45
C ILE A 188 17.34 -10.95 -18.57
N THR A 189 16.88 -12.19 -18.37
CA THR A 189 15.96 -12.84 -19.31
C THR A 189 14.53 -12.69 -18.82
N THR A 190 13.63 -12.13 -19.62
CA THR A 190 12.18 -12.22 -19.33
C THR A 190 11.68 -13.60 -19.73
N LEU A 191 11.24 -14.41 -18.77
CA LEU A 191 10.63 -15.71 -19.05
C LEU A 191 9.22 -15.55 -19.60
N TRP A 192 8.41 -14.74 -18.92
CA TRP A 192 7.05 -14.44 -19.33
C TRP A 192 6.59 -13.09 -18.78
N ASN A 193 5.63 -12.49 -19.50
CA ASN A 193 5.04 -11.19 -19.20
C ASN A 193 3.57 -11.22 -19.66
N GLN A 194 2.63 -11.18 -18.72
CA GLN A 194 1.22 -11.41 -19.02
C GLN A 194 0.28 -10.61 -18.10
N GLY A 195 -1.00 -10.62 -18.48
CA GLY A 195 -2.07 -10.04 -17.69
C GLY A 195 -2.41 -10.93 -16.51
N ILE A 196 -2.78 -10.31 -15.40
CA ILE A 196 -3.18 -10.97 -14.16
C ILE A 196 -4.42 -10.29 -13.59
N GLY A 197 -5.21 -11.02 -12.78
CA GLY A 197 -6.34 -10.43 -12.10
C GLY A 197 -5.91 -9.31 -11.14
N GLN A 198 -6.85 -8.45 -10.79
CA GLN A 198 -6.56 -7.27 -9.96
C GLN A 198 -6.22 -7.64 -8.53
N GLY A 199 -5.23 -6.99 -7.93
CA GLY A 199 -4.87 -7.25 -6.54
C GLY A 199 -3.43 -6.86 -6.20
N TRP A 200 -3.14 -6.95 -4.92
CA TRP A 200 -1.87 -6.50 -4.31
C TRP A 200 -1.09 -7.64 -3.64
N SER A 201 -1.58 -8.87 -3.78
CA SER A 201 -0.91 -10.09 -3.33
C SER A 201 0.49 -10.22 -3.95
N SER A 202 1.41 -10.83 -3.21
CA SER A 202 2.70 -11.28 -3.75
C SER A 202 2.59 -12.76 -4.13
N PHE A 203 3.67 -13.37 -4.61
CA PHE A 203 3.68 -14.80 -4.91
C PHE A 203 4.32 -15.61 -3.78
N ALA A 204 3.72 -16.76 -3.48
CA ALA A 204 4.41 -17.89 -2.85
C ALA A 204 4.85 -18.85 -3.97
N VAL A 205 6.06 -19.39 -3.88
CA VAL A 205 6.66 -20.27 -4.89
C VAL A 205 7.20 -21.52 -4.22
N GLU A 206 6.76 -22.69 -4.68
CA GLU A 206 7.30 -23.99 -4.25
C GLU A 206 7.13 -24.99 -5.38
N ASP A 207 8.10 -25.89 -5.58
CA ASP A 207 8.04 -26.94 -6.61
C ASP A 207 7.68 -26.41 -8.02
N GLY A 208 8.20 -25.23 -8.36
CA GLY A 208 7.97 -24.58 -9.66
C GLY A 208 6.56 -24.02 -9.87
N ARG A 209 5.76 -23.92 -8.81
CA ARG A 209 4.40 -23.35 -8.81
C ARG A 209 4.39 -22.01 -8.11
N ALA A 210 3.95 -20.97 -8.81
CA ALA A 210 3.81 -19.61 -8.30
C ALA A 210 2.34 -19.30 -8.00
N VAL A 211 2.02 -19.21 -6.71
CA VAL A 211 0.64 -19.05 -6.22
C VAL A 211 0.40 -17.64 -5.70
N THR A 212 -0.71 -17.02 -6.08
CA THR A 212 -1.08 -15.65 -5.71
C THR A 212 -2.60 -15.50 -5.59
N LEU A 213 -3.03 -14.48 -4.87
CA LEU A 213 -4.41 -14.01 -4.92
C LEU A 213 -4.61 -12.92 -5.99
N GLU A 214 -5.80 -12.89 -6.56
CA GLU A 214 -6.23 -11.89 -7.53
C GLU A 214 -7.77 -11.76 -7.53
N GLN A 215 -8.29 -10.81 -8.30
CA GLN A 215 -9.72 -10.59 -8.48
C GLN A 215 -10.05 -10.47 -9.97
N ARG A 216 -10.89 -11.38 -10.46
CA ARG A 216 -11.38 -11.41 -11.84
C ARG A 216 -12.87 -11.07 -11.82
N GLN A 217 -13.21 -9.89 -12.33
CA GLN A 217 -14.60 -9.40 -12.31
C GLN A 217 -15.14 -9.35 -10.86
N ASP A 218 -16.18 -10.13 -10.57
CA ASP A 218 -16.84 -10.23 -9.26
C ASP A 218 -16.39 -11.48 -8.47
N GLN A 219 -15.26 -12.08 -8.85
CA GLN A 219 -14.68 -13.24 -8.19
C GLN A 219 -13.35 -12.89 -7.54
N GLU A 220 -13.18 -13.22 -6.26
CA GLU A 220 -11.86 -13.37 -5.66
C GLU A 220 -11.31 -14.73 -6.07
N CYS A 221 -10.03 -14.77 -6.45
CA CYS A 221 -9.40 -15.92 -7.07
C CYS A 221 -8.08 -16.27 -6.35
N LEU A 222 -7.87 -17.55 -6.07
CA LEU A 222 -6.55 -18.12 -5.79
C LEU A 222 -6.06 -18.79 -7.05
N THR A 223 -4.89 -18.37 -7.54
CA THR A 223 -4.35 -18.82 -8.82
C THR A 223 -2.96 -19.38 -8.66
N CYS A 224 -2.68 -20.45 -9.39
CA CYS A 224 -1.38 -21.06 -9.47
C CYS A 224 -0.89 -21.05 -10.91
N TYR A 225 0.27 -20.43 -11.11
CA TYR A 225 0.95 -20.36 -12.39
C TYR A 225 2.19 -21.25 -12.36
N GLN A 226 2.52 -21.85 -13.49
CA GLN A 226 3.81 -22.49 -13.68
C GLN A 226 4.89 -21.41 -13.70
N LEU A 227 5.91 -21.54 -12.83
CA LEU A 227 6.93 -20.50 -12.63
C LEU A 227 7.72 -20.16 -13.90
N LEU A 228 7.90 -21.14 -14.79
CA LEU A 228 8.85 -21.06 -15.90
C LEU A 228 8.28 -20.41 -17.16
N ASP A 229 6.98 -20.57 -17.42
CA ASP A 229 6.32 -20.11 -18.65
C ASP A 229 5.05 -19.29 -18.38
N GLY A 230 4.58 -19.24 -17.14
CA GLY A 230 3.41 -18.45 -16.75
C GLY A 230 2.08 -19.13 -17.08
N GLU A 231 2.08 -20.41 -17.44
CA GLU A 231 0.84 -21.16 -17.67
C GLU A 231 -0.04 -21.17 -16.41
N LEU A 232 -1.34 -20.85 -16.55
CA LEU A 232 -2.29 -20.97 -15.44
C LEU A 232 -2.66 -22.45 -15.23
N LEU A 233 -2.08 -23.06 -14.19
CA LEU A 233 -2.27 -24.48 -13.86
C LEU A 233 -3.65 -24.74 -13.25
N TRP A 234 -4.06 -23.90 -12.30
CA TRP A 234 -5.37 -23.98 -11.67
C TRP A 234 -5.81 -22.63 -11.11
N ILE A 235 -7.13 -22.49 -10.96
CA ILE A 235 -7.79 -21.34 -10.36
C ILE A 235 -8.93 -21.82 -9.45
N GLN A 236 -8.99 -21.28 -8.24
CA GLN A 236 -10.15 -21.40 -7.34
C GLN A 236 -10.81 -20.05 -7.20
N GLU A 237 -12.13 -20.02 -7.33
CA GLU A 237 -12.93 -18.79 -7.38
C GLU A 237 -14.01 -18.81 -6.30
N HIS A 238 -14.29 -17.64 -5.74
CA HIS A 238 -15.46 -17.40 -4.91
C HIS A 238 -16.08 -16.05 -5.25
N GLU A 239 -17.42 -15.99 -5.20
CA GLU A 239 -18.16 -14.76 -5.42
C GLU A 239 -17.86 -13.75 -4.31
N GLY A 240 -17.12 -12.72 -4.67
CA GLY A 240 -16.55 -11.79 -3.71
C GLY A 240 -15.84 -10.70 -4.48
N ARG A 241 -16.10 -9.45 -4.09
CA ARG A 241 -15.48 -8.30 -4.70
C ARG A 241 -15.15 -7.27 -3.65
N HIS A 242 -13.86 -7.10 -3.40
CA HIS A 242 -13.37 -5.99 -2.61
C HIS A 242 -12.83 -4.88 -3.52
N GLU A 243 -13.26 -3.65 -3.27
CA GLU A 243 -12.74 -2.46 -3.95
C GLU A 243 -12.70 -1.25 -3.02
N ASN A 244 -11.66 -0.43 -3.17
CA ASN A 244 -11.52 0.82 -2.45
C ASN A 244 -11.04 1.93 -3.38
N ALA A 245 -11.63 3.13 -3.29
CA ALA A 245 -11.31 4.24 -4.19
C ALA A 245 -9.83 4.70 -4.10
N LEU A 246 -9.21 4.55 -2.94
CA LEU A 246 -7.78 4.85 -2.73
C LEU A 246 -6.93 3.60 -2.94
N GLY A 247 -7.40 2.48 -2.36
CA GLY A 247 -6.67 1.21 -2.29
C GLY A 247 -6.67 0.39 -3.57
N GLY A 248 -7.50 0.72 -4.56
CA GLY A 248 -7.71 -0.13 -5.73
C GLY A 248 -8.51 -1.41 -5.42
N ILE A 249 -8.47 -2.32 -6.38
CA ILE A 249 -9.35 -3.49 -6.42
C ILE A 249 -8.58 -4.74 -6.00
N GLY A 250 -9.27 -5.69 -5.37
CA GLY A 250 -8.78 -7.04 -5.17
C GLY A 250 -8.10 -7.30 -3.83
N PRO A 251 -7.71 -8.55 -3.58
CA PRO A 251 -7.10 -9.01 -2.33
C PRO A 251 -5.67 -8.49 -2.15
N ARG A 252 -5.21 -8.46 -0.89
CA ARG A 252 -3.90 -7.89 -0.48
C ARG A 252 -2.96 -8.87 0.21
N SER A 253 -3.50 -9.92 0.83
CA SER A 253 -2.68 -10.91 1.52
C SER A 253 -1.87 -11.75 0.53
N THR A 254 -0.77 -12.34 0.98
CA THR A 254 0.01 -13.30 0.20
C THR A 254 -0.31 -14.71 0.71
N PRO A 255 -0.58 -15.69 -0.18
CA PRO A 255 -0.73 -17.08 0.23
C PRO A 255 0.49 -17.61 0.99
N THR A 256 0.31 -18.68 1.75
CA THR A 256 1.39 -19.44 2.37
C THR A 256 1.30 -20.89 1.93
N ILE A 257 2.42 -21.45 1.51
CA ILE A 257 2.56 -22.87 1.15
C ILE A 257 3.20 -23.57 2.35
N ASP A 258 2.64 -24.71 2.75
CA ASP A 258 3.22 -25.57 3.78
C ASP A 258 2.78 -27.01 3.51
N ASP A 259 3.73 -27.94 3.49
CA ASP A 259 3.50 -29.39 3.30
C ASP A 259 2.58 -29.71 2.11
N GLY A 260 2.86 -29.10 0.95
CA GLY A 260 2.07 -29.30 -0.28
C GLY A 260 0.67 -28.71 -0.25
N ARG A 261 0.34 -27.87 0.74
CA ARG A 261 -0.96 -27.18 0.86
C ARG A 261 -0.77 -25.68 0.73
N VAL A 262 -1.75 -25.00 0.15
CA VAL A 262 -1.80 -23.54 0.04
C VAL A 262 -2.88 -23.00 0.94
N TYR A 263 -2.50 -22.07 1.81
CA TYR A 263 -3.36 -21.30 2.69
C TYR A 263 -3.49 -19.87 2.16
N ALA A 264 -4.70 -19.35 1.99
CA ALA A 264 -4.89 -18.00 1.47
C ALA A 264 -6.10 -17.32 2.10
N GLN A 265 -5.98 -16.04 2.44
CA GLN A 265 -7.07 -15.22 2.98
C GLN A 265 -7.44 -14.12 1.98
N THR A 266 -8.69 -14.10 1.52
CA THR A 266 -9.18 -13.09 0.59
C THR A 266 -9.46 -11.75 1.28
N GLY A 267 -9.72 -10.70 0.50
CA GLY A 267 -10.08 -9.37 1.02
C GLY A 267 -11.45 -9.34 1.68
N THR A 268 -12.38 -10.20 1.24
CA THR A 268 -13.71 -10.38 1.85
C THR A 268 -13.73 -11.35 3.04
N GLY A 269 -12.60 -12.01 3.33
CA GLY A 269 -12.41 -12.81 4.55
C GLY A 269 -12.70 -14.29 4.44
N TRP A 270 -12.80 -14.81 3.22
CA TRP A 270 -12.67 -16.24 2.98
C TRP A 270 -11.24 -16.70 3.22
N VAL A 271 -11.10 -17.86 3.81
CA VAL A 271 -9.85 -18.58 3.97
C VAL A 271 -9.95 -19.89 3.24
N TRP A 272 -8.99 -20.16 2.37
CA TRP A 272 -8.86 -21.41 1.65
C TRP A 272 -7.67 -22.20 2.15
N CYS A 273 -7.86 -23.52 2.23
CA CYS A 273 -6.78 -24.49 2.15
C CYS A 273 -6.99 -25.35 0.91
N THR A 274 -5.99 -25.38 0.02
CA THR A 274 -6.03 -26.15 -1.23
C THR A 274 -4.80 -27.03 -1.33
N ASP A 275 -4.91 -28.14 -2.04
CA ASP A 275 -3.77 -28.92 -2.50
C ASP A 275 -2.95 -28.11 -3.53
N LEU A 276 -1.64 -27.98 -3.34
CA LEU A 276 -0.76 -27.16 -4.21
C LEU A 276 -0.73 -27.68 -5.64
N GLU A 277 -0.72 -29.00 -5.83
CA GLU A 277 -0.56 -29.62 -7.14
C GLU A 277 -1.82 -29.47 -8.00
N SER A 278 -2.96 -29.86 -7.46
CA SER A 278 -4.24 -29.92 -8.18
C SER A 278 -5.12 -28.68 -8.01
N GLY A 279 -4.82 -27.83 -7.02
CA GLY A 279 -5.67 -26.71 -6.63
C GLY A 279 -6.96 -27.15 -5.94
N LYS A 280 -7.14 -28.45 -5.64
CA LYS A 280 -8.37 -28.97 -5.04
C LYS A 280 -8.55 -28.38 -3.64
N VAL A 281 -9.72 -27.81 -3.39
CA VAL A 281 -10.11 -27.33 -2.07
C VAL A 281 -10.15 -28.49 -1.06
N ILE A 282 -9.39 -28.34 0.03
CA ILE A 282 -9.38 -29.23 1.18
C ILE A 282 -10.44 -28.74 2.19
N TRP A 283 -10.38 -27.46 2.55
CA TRP A 283 -11.37 -26.80 3.39
C TRP A 283 -11.47 -25.30 3.09
N THR A 284 -12.59 -24.70 3.50
CA THR A 284 -12.83 -23.25 3.41
C THR A 284 -13.46 -22.74 4.71
N VAL A 285 -13.12 -21.53 5.11
CA VAL A 285 -13.68 -20.86 6.30
C VAL A 285 -14.06 -19.41 5.98
N ASP A 286 -15.21 -18.95 6.48
CA ASP A 286 -15.61 -17.53 6.44
C ASP A 286 -15.28 -16.86 7.80
N LEU A 287 -14.27 -15.96 7.80
CA LEU A 287 -13.87 -15.24 9.01
C LEU A 287 -14.91 -14.21 9.47
N LEU A 288 -15.71 -13.66 8.56
CA LEU A 288 -16.75 -12.67 8.90
C LEU A 288 -17.89 -13.38 9.61
N GLU A 289 -18.31 -14.55 9.11
CA GLU A 289 -19.29 -15.39 9.80
C GLU A 289 -18.80 -15.74 11.22
N ILE A 290 -17.55 -16.18 11.37
CA ILE A 290 -16.95 -16.51 12.67
C ILE A 290 -16.89 -15.30 13.61
N ALA A 291 -16.54 -14.13 13.08
CA ALA A 291 -16.42 -12.88 13.84
C ALA A 291 -17.78 -12.22 14.14
N GLY A 292 -18.86 -12.66 13.50
CA GLY A 292 -20.18 -12.04 13.60
C GLY A 292 -20.26 -10.69 12.88
N TRP A 293 -19.57 -10.56 11.74
CA TRP A 293 -19.64 -9.42 10.83
C TRP A 293 -20.40 -9.74 9.56
N ASP A 294 -21.05 -8.73 9.01
CA ASP A 294 -21.33 -8.68 7.57
C ASP A 294 -20.21 -7.93 6.81
N GLN A 295 -20.22 -8.04 5.49
CA GLN A 295 -19.21 -7.40 4.63
C GLN A 295 -19.16 -5.87 4.83
N LEU A 296 -20.31 -5.21 4.95
CA LEU A 296 -20.38 -3.74 5.07
C LEU A 296 -19.81 -3.27 6.41
N GLN A 297 -20.08 -4.01 7.50
CA GLN A 297 -19.52 -3.75 8.83
C GLN A 297 -18.01 -3.95 8.84
N SER A 298 -17.53 -5.02 8.22
CA SER A 298 -16.09 -5.28 8.06
C SER A 298 -15.41 -4.13 7.31
N GLU A 299 -15.95 -3.72 6.16
CA GLU A 299 -15.39 -2.63 5.34
C GLU A 299 -15.48 -1.24 5.97
N ALA A 300 -16.44 -1.02 6.88
CA ALA A 300 -16.51 0.24 7.63
C ALA A 300 -15.35 0.38 8.63
N LEU A 301 -14.84 -0.73 9.17
CA LEU A 301 -13.74 -0.75 10.14
C LEU A 301 -12.38 -1.05 9.47
N ILE A 302 -12.39 -1.83 8.38
CA ILE A 302 -11.22 -2.31 7.65
C ILE A 302 -11.43 -1.99 6.17
N THR A 303 -11.38 -0.69 5.84
CA THR A 303 -11.81 -0.17 4.53
C THR A 303 -10.96 -0.62 3.34
N TRP A 304 -9.74 -1.13 3.58
CA TRP A 304 -8.87 -1.69 2.53
C TRP A 304 -8.96 -3.22 2.42
N GLY A 305 -9.96 -3.83 3.07
CA GLY A 305 -10.18 -5.27 3.06
C GLY A 305 -9.15 -6.02 3.89
N ARG A 306 -9.40 -7.31 4.12
CA ARG A 306 -8.51 -8.09 4.98
C ARG A 306 -7.20 -8.40 4.25
N ALA A 307 -6.08 -8.11 4.90
CA ALA A 307 -4.74 -8.17 4.28
C ALA A 307 -3.74 -9.09 5.00
N GLY A 308 -4.07 -9.61 6.18
CA GLY A 308 -3.20 -10.50 6.94
C GLY A 308 -2.92 -11.80 6.17
N SER A 309 -1.66 -12.06 5.87
CA SER A 309 -1.21 -13.32 5.26
C SER A 309 -1.22 -14.44 6.29
N PRO A 310 -1.75 -15.64 5.99
CA PRO A 310 -1.75 -16.78 6.92
C PRO A 310 -0.37 -17.06 7.50
N LEU A 311 -0.28 -17.38 8.79
CA LEU A 311 0.94 -17.89 9.43
C LEU A 311 0.73 -19.35 9.76
N ILE A 312 1.54 -20.24 9.17
CA ILE A 312 1.53 -21.66 9.50
C ILE A 312 2.55 -21.93 10.60
N VAL A 313 2.10 -22.49 11.72
CA VAL A 313 2.94 -22.81 12.87
C VAL A 313 2.37 -23.97 13.66
N ASP A 314 3.19 -24.99 13.90
CA ASP A 314 2.88 -26.14 14.76
C ASP A 314 1.53 -26.81 14.42
N GLY A 315 1.22 -26.96 13.13
CA GLY A 315 -0.03 -27.55 12.62
C GLY A 315 -1.24 -26.61 12.62
N MET A 316 -1.02 -25.30 12.85
CA MET A 316 -2.08 -24.30 12.89
C MET A 316 -1.93 -23.26 11.79
N CYS A 317 -3.05 -22.81 11.24
CA CYS A 317 -3.17 -21.64 10.38
C CYS A 317 -3.68 -20.45 11.21
N VAL A 318 -2.79 -19.50 11.50
CA VAL A 318 -3.06 -18.33 12.35
C VAL A 318 -3.30 -17.09 11.51
N LEU A 319 -4.40 -16.38 11.80
CA LEU A 319 -4.86 -15.22 11.06
C LEU A 319 -5.36 -14.11 11.99
N PRO A 320 -5.25 -12.83 11.60
CA PRO A 320 -6.01 -11.76 12.23
C PRO A 320 -7.51 -12.04 12.08
N LEU A 321 -8.30 -11.95 13.16
CA LEU A 321 -9.75 -12.23 13.14
C LEU A 321 -10.60 -10.97 13.05
N GLY A 322 -10.33 -9.97 13.88
CA GLY A 322 -11.18 -8.80 14.01
C GLY A 322 -12.54 -9.13 14.60
N GLY A 323 -13.40 -8.13 14.65
CA GLY A 323 -14.80 -8.33 15.05
C GLY A 323 -15.42 -7.11 15.72
N PRO A 324 -16.75 -7.11 15.84
CA PRO A 324 -17.47 -6.03 16.50
C PRO A 324 -17.01 -5.91 17.96
N ALA A 325 -16.99 -4.68 18.48
CA ALA A 325 -16.80 -4.49 19.90
C ALA A 325 -18.02 -5.05 20.64
N VAL A 326 -17.78 -5.72 21.77
CA VAL A 326 -18.79 -6.39 22.61
C VAL A 326 -19.89 -5.43 23.11
N ASP A 327 -19.67 -4.11 23.02
CA ASP A 327 -20.61 -3.06 23.46
C ASP A 327 -21.57 -2.56 22.36
N SER A 328 -21.49 -3.12 21.15
CA SER A 328 -22.51 -2.87 20.11
C SER A 328 -23.79 -3.57 20.55
N ALA A 329 -24.81 -2.82 20.97
CA ALA A 329 -26.08 -3.40 21.40
C ALA A 329 -26.54 -4.47 20.40
N PRO A 330 -26.81 -5.71 20.85
CA PRO A 330 -27.25 -6.78 19.96
C PRO A 330 -28.45 -6.28 19.14
N ALA A 331 -28.52 -6.67 17.87
CA ALA A 331 -29.74 -6.50 17.08
C ALA A 331 -30.91 -7.04 17.91
N ALA A 332 -32.00 -6.28 18.00
CA ALA A 332 -33.11 -6.60 18.89
C ALA A 332 -33.58 -8.06 18.69
N GLY A 333 -33.32 -8.92 19.69
CA GLY A 333 -33.62 -10.35 19.65
C GLY A 333 -32.43 -11.31 19.56
N SER A 334 -31.18 -10.82 19.56
CA SER A 334 -29.98 -11.68 19.63
C SER A 334 -29.47 -11.80 21.08
N GLU A 335 -29.07 -13.03 21.45
CA GLU A 335 -28.38 -13.31 22.72
C GLU A 335 -27.06 -12.53 22.77
N PRO A 336 -26.62 -12.05 23.96
CA PRO A 336 -25.30 -11.43 24.10
C PRO A 336 -24.23 -12.42 23.67
N SER A 337 -23.53 -12.13 22.57
CA SER A 337 -22.39 -12.95 22.15
C SER A 337 -21.32 -12.88 23.24
N VAL A 338 -20.86 -14.07 23.63
CA VAL A 338 -19.67 -14.36 24.45
C VAL A 338 -18.58 -13.31 24.24
N SER A 339 -17.88 -12.89 25.30
CA SER A 339 -16.66 -12.08 25.24
C SER A 339 -15.76 -12.58 24.10
N ALA A 340 -15.88 -11.95 22.93
CA ALA A 340 -15.38 -12.55 21.71
C ALA A 340 -13.96 -12.05 21.53
N LYS A 341 -13.02 -12.89 21.94
CA LYS A 341 -11.63 -12.75 21.53
C LYS A 341 -11.58 -12.52 20.02
N ARG A 342 -10.94 -11.42 19.61
CA ARG A 342 -11.09 -10.83 18.27
C ARG A 342 -9.79 -10.36 17.63
N SER A 343 -8.63 -10.55 18.25
CA SER A 343 -7.37 -10.16 17.59
C SER A 343 -6.91 -11.24 16.62
N LEU A 344 -6.77 -12.46 17.11
CA LEU A 344 -6.27 -13.61 16.34
C LEU A 344 -7.22 -14.80 16.43
N ILE A 345 -7.18 -15.60 15.39
CA ILE A 345 -7.75 -16.95 15.34
C ILE A 345 -6.68 -17.94 14.90
N ALA A 346 -6.66 -19.12 15.50
CA ALA A 346 -5.92 -20.27 15.01
C ALA A 346 -6.90 -21.34 14.56
N LEU A 347 -6.73 -21.76 13.31
CA LEU A 347 -7.44 -22.88 12.71
C LEU A 347 -6.50 -24.09 12.65
N ASP A 348 -7.03 -25.28 12.76
CA ASP A 348 -6.30 -26.50 12.42
C ASP A 348 -5.91 -26.45 10.94
N ALA A 349 -4.62 -26.62 10.63
CA ALA A 349 -4.12 -26.47 9.27
C ALA A 349 -4.65 -27.58 8.33
N GLU A 350 -5.05 -28.74 8.87
CA GLU A 350 -5.56 -29.86 8.08
C GLU A 350 -7.07 -29.80 7.88
N THR A 351 -7.83 -29.34 8.88
CA THR A 351 -9.31 -29.39 8.86
C THR A 351 -9.99 -28.03 8.74
N GLY A 352 -9.33 -26.94 9.12
CA GLY A 352 -9.93 -25.61 9.22
C GLY A 352 -10.77 -25.40 10.47
N ASP A 353 -10.81 -26.36 11.40
CA ASP A 353 -11.54 -26.23 12.66
C ASP A 353 -10.89 -25.20 13.57
N ILE A 354 -11.69 -24.47 14.33
CA ILE A 354 -11.18 -23.46 15.26
C ILE A 354 -10.50 -24.15 16.45
N ILE A 355 -9.20 -23.91 16.63
CA ILE A 355 -8.45 -24.35 17.81
C ILE A 355 -8.63 -23.33 18.94
N TRP A 356 -8.35 -22.05 18.65
CA TRP A 356 -8.53 -20.97 19.62
C TRP A 356 -8.80 -19.62 18.95
N ARG A 357 -9.37 -18.69 19.74
CA ARG A 357 -9.46 -17.27 19.44
C ARG A 357 -8.86 -16.49 20.60
N ALA A 358 -8.07 -15.45 20.32
CA ALA A 358 -7.40 -14.71 21.38
C ALA A 358 -7.24 -13.21 21.10
N GLY A 359 -6.89 -12.48 22.17
CA GLY A 359 -6.76 -11.03 22.19
C GLY A 359 -8.09 -10.28 22.08
N ASP A 360 -8.10 -9.00 22.48
CA ASP A 360 -9.30 -8.16 22.53
C ASP A 360 -9.19 -6.91 21.61
N GLY A 361 -8.04 -6.73 20.96
CA GLY A 361 -7.76 -5.64 20.03
C GLY A 361 -8.39 -5.88 18.66
N GLN A 362 -8.82 -4.80 18.00
CA GLN A 362 -9.25 -4.83 16.60
C GLN A 362 -8.05 -5.11 15.69
N ILE A 363 -8.27 -5.76 14.55
CA ILE A 363 -7.19 -6.07 13.60
C ILE A 363 -6.70 -4.84 12.82
N SER A 364 -5.46 -4.96 12.35
CA SER A 364 -4.88 -4.06 11.36
C SER A 364 -4.68 -4.78 10.02
N TYR A 365 -3.85 -4.24 9.13
CA TYR A 365 -3.50 -4.87 7.85
C TYR A 365 -2.20 -5.68 7.92
N ALA A 366 -1.52 -5.67 9.06
CA ALA A 366 -0.28 -6.41 9.25
C ALA A 366 -0.51 -7.92 9.36
N SER A 367 0.44 -8.70 8.86
CA SER A 367 0.43 -10.15 8.99
C SER A 367 1.09 -10.58 10.32
N PRO A 368 0.58 -11.63 11.00
CA PRO A 368 1.24 -12.17 12.19
C PRO A 368 2.60 -12.77 11.84
N THR A 369 3.52 -12.74 12.79
CA THR A 369 4.91 -13.23 12.66
C THR A 369 5.27 -14.12 13.84
N LEU A 370 6.12 -15.10 13.61
CA LEU A 370 6.65 -15.97 14.66
C LEU A 370 7.99 -15.42 15.12
N MET A 371 8.16 -15.21 16.43
CA MET A 371 9.41 -14.73 17.00
C MET A 371 9.78 -15.53 18.25
N THR A 372 11.08 -15.66 18.52
CA THR A 372 11.57 -16.12 19.82
C THR A 372 12.02 -14.89 20.61
N LEU A 373 11.27 -14.55 21.66
CA LEU A 373 11.55 -13.39 22.50
C LEU A 373 11.56 -13.82 23.97
N ALA A 374 12.55 -13.31 24.72
CA ALA A 374 12.93 -13.76 26.05
C ALA A 374 13.00 -15.30 26.17
N GLY A 375 13.54 -15.95 25.14
CA GLY A 375 13.70 -17.41 25.07
C GLY A 375 12.43 -18.22 24.80
N GLN A 376 11.27 -17.58 24.55
CA GLN A 376 10.01 -18.27 24.23
C GLN A 376 9.55 -17.97 22.79
N ARG A 377 9.18 -19.02 22.03
CA ARG A 377 8.48 -18.88 20.75
C ARG A 377 7.07 -18.32 21.00
N GLN A 378 6.72 -17.27 20.28
CA GLN A 378 5.43 -16.59 20.41
C GLN A 378 5.02 -15.96 19.08
N ILE A 379 3.70 -15.79 18.89
CA ILE A 379 3.13 -15.11 17.73
C ILE A 379 3.01 -13.63 18.04
N VAL A 380 3.67 -12.78 17.25
CA VAL A 380 3.58 -11.33 17.36
C VAL A 380 2.57 -10.80 16.35
N SER A 381 1.54 -10.12 16.86
CA SER A 381 0.47 -9.50 16.08
C SER A 381 0.50 -7.99 16.23
N VAL A 382 0.50 -7.28 15.11
CA VAL A 382 0.28 -5.84 15.07
C VAL A 382 -1.20 -5.60 14.84
N ASN A 383 -1.89 -5.11 15.87
CA ASN A 383 -3.31 -4.82 15.87
C ASN A 383 -3.55 -3.34 15.56
N GLU A 384 -4.81 -2.89 15.55
CA GLU A 384 -5.18 -1.51 15.22
C GLU A 384 -4.48 -0.47 16.12
N ALA A 385 -4.37 -0.74 17.42
CA ALA A 385 -3.86 0.21 18.40
C ALA A 385 -2.76 -0.36 19.33
N THR A 386 -2.38 -1.63 19.13
CA THR A 386 -1.39 -2.33 19.97
C THR A 386 -0.57 -3.31 19.15
N VAL A 387 0.61 -3.65 19.64
CA VAL A 387 1.33 -4.88 19.27
C VAL A 387 1.20 -5.85 20.44
N THR A 388 0.92 -7.12 20.16
CA THR A 388 0.76 -8.15 21.19
C THR A 388 1.58 -9.39 20.87
N GLY A 389 2.18 -9.99 21.89
CA GLY A 389 2.74 -11.34 21.82
C GLY A 389 1.75 -12.37 22.36
N HIS A 390 1.62 -13.50 21.67
CA HIS A 390 0.69 -14.56 22.01
C HIS A 390 1.42 -15.89 22.18
N ALA A 391 1.03 -16.66 23.20
CA ALA A 391 1.40 -18.06 23.30
C ALA A 391 0.83 -18.83 22.10
N ILE A 392 1.61 -19.79 21.58
CA ILE A 392 1.24 -20.57 20.40
C ILE A 392 0.08 -21.51 20.75
N ASP A 393 0.18 -22.24 21.85
CA ASP A 393 -0.73 -23.34 22.20
C ASP A 393 -2.19 -22.90 22.43
N ASP A 394 -2.41 -21.75 23.06
CA ASP A 394 -3.75 -21.30 23.51
C ASP A 394 -4.08 -19.85 23.09
N GLY A 395 -3.17 -19.19 22.38
CA GLY A 395 -3.31 -17.79 21.96
C GLY A 395 -3.24 -16.77 23.10
N ARG A 396 -3.01 -17.16 24.35
CA ARG A 396 -3.00 -16.22 25.50
C ARG A 396 -2.03 -15.08 25.26
N VAL A 397 -2.49 -13.85 25.47
CA VAL A 397 -1.65 -12.65 25.38
C VAL A 397 -0.58 -12.71 26.49
N LEU A 398 0.69 -12.64 26.08
CA LEU A 398 1.86 -12.69 26.95
C LEU A 398 2.31 -11.28 27.36
N TRP A 399 2.18 -10.32 26.46
CA TRP A 399 2.51 -8.91 26.64
C TRP A 399 1.80 -8.07 25.58
N ASP A 400 1.68 -6.78 25.85
CA ASP A 400 1.21 -5.77 24.91
C ASP A 400 2.13 -4.55 24.87
N PHE A 401 2.11 -3.86 23.75
CA PHE A 401 2.82 -2.61 23.51
C PHE A 401 1.86 -1.65 22.80
N VAL A 402 1.74 -0.42 23.31
CA VAL A 402 0.84 0.57 22.74
C VAL A 402 1.40 1.06 21.40
N TRP A 403 0.63 0.88 20.32
CA TRP A 403 1.01 1.29 18.97
C TRP A 403 -0.19 1.90 18.26
N PRO A 404 -0.52 3.17 18.55
CA PRO A 404 -1.80 3.76 18.19
C PRO A 404 -2.02 3.80 16.68
N GLY A 405 -3.20 3.42 16.24
CA GLY A 405 -3.62 3.46 14.84
C GLY A 405 -5.13 3.43 14.69
N GLN A 406 -5.57 3.60 13.45
CA GLN A 406 -6.98 3.54 13.06
C GLN A 406 -7.06 2.91 11.68
N SER A 407 -7.68 1.74 11.58
CA SER A 407 -7.68 0.92 10.36
C SER A 407 -8.43 1.56 9.18
N ASN A 408 -9.03 2.73 9.34
CA ASN A 408 -9.72 3.50 8.30
C ASN A 408 -9.06 4.84 7.90
N GLY A 409 -7.89 5.18 8.45
CA GLY A 409 -7.23 6.45 8.12
C GLY A 409 -5.74 6.53 8.44
N GLY A 410 -5.32 6.02 9.60
CA GLY A 410 -3.94 5.99 10.08
C GLY A 410 -3.55 4.56 10.44
N ALA A 411 -3.66 3.68 9.46
CA ALA A 411 -3.63 2.24 9.67
C ALA A 411 -2.21 1.73 9.97
N ASN A 412 -2.16 0.64 10.74
CA ASN A 412 -0.96 -0.18 10.86
C ASN A 412 -0.98 -1.22 9.72
N CYS A 413 0.08 -1.26 8.94
CA CYS A 413 0.21 -2.21 7.82
C CYS A 413 1.49 -3.02 7.89
N ALA A 414 2.56 -2.46 8.47
CA ALA A 414 3.81 -3.17 8.63
C ALA A 414 3.70 -4.23 9.75
N SER A 415 4.09 -5.47 9.44
CA SER A 415 4.38 -6.49 10.44
C SER A 415 5.60 -6.10 11.28
N ALA A 416 5.66 -6.59 12.51
CA ALA A 416 6.86 -6.49 13.34
C ALA A 416 7.99 -7.33 12.72
N ILE A 417 9.21 -6.80 12.68
CA ILE A 417 10.38 -7.45 12.08
C ILE A 417 11.39 -7.78 13.17
N PRO A 418 11.85 -9.04 13.30
CA PRO A 418 12.85 -9.42 14.29
C PRO A 418 14.14 -8.60 14.17
N ALA A 419 14.68 -8.12 15.29
CA ALA A 419 15.82 -7.18 15.34
C ALA A 419 16.90 -7.64 16.33
N GLY A 420 17.38 -8.87 16.14
CA GLY A 420 18.29 -9.56 17.05
C GLY A 420 17.54 -10.35 18.14
N PRO A 421 18.22 -10.74 19.23
CA PRO A 421 17.60 -11.49 20.31
C PRO A 421 16.62 -10.59 21.06
N ASP A 422 15.41 -11.08 21.30
CA ASP A 422 14.43 -10.47 22.21
C ASP A 422 13.93 -9.07 21.81
N ARG A 423 14.15 -8.65 20.56
CA ARG A 423 13.73 -7.34 20.05
C ARG A 423 13.08 -7.43 18.68
N PHE A 424 12.25 -6.43 18.38
CA PHE A 424 11.70 -6.24 17.05
C PHE A 424 11.61 -4.76 16.67
N VAL A 425 11.72 -4.48 15.39
CA VAL A 425 11.44 -3.16 14.80
C VAL A 425 10.00 -3.14 14.29
N ILE A 426 9.33 -2.02 14.49
CA ILE A 426 8.04 -1.74 13.88
C ILE A 426 8.02 -0.31 13.34
N GLY A 427 7.45 -0.15 12.15
CA GLY A 427 7.31 1.14 11.49
C GLY A 427 5.86 1.44 11.13
N LYS A 428 5.56 2.72 10.96
CA LYS A 428 4.23 3.20 10.60
C LYS A 428 4.32 4.51 9.80
N GLY A 429 3.68 4.51 8.63
CA GLY A 429 3.41 5.72 7.86
C GLY A 429 2.38 6.63 8.54
N TYR A 430 1.80 7.58 7.81
CA TYR A 430 0.76 8.49 8.32
C TYR A 430 1.19 9.29 9.56
N GLY A 431 2.47 9.66 9.62
CA GLY A 431 3.08 10.36 10.77
C GLY A 431 3.26 9.49 12.02
N GLY A 432 3.12 8.16 11.92
CA GLY A 432 3.25 7.22 13.03
C GLY A 432 4.66 7.01 13.56
N GLY A 433 5.66 7.08 12.69
CA GLY A 433 7.06 6.90 13.08
C GLY A 433 7.47 5.43 13.09
N SER A 434 8.38 5.08 13.98
CA SER A 434 8.91 3.73 14.18
C SER A 434 9.40 3.54 15.62
N ALA A 435 9.60 2.29 16.00
CA ALA A 435 10.18 1.92 17.29
C ALA A 435 11.03 0.65 17.16
N LEU A 436 12.07 0.58 17.99
CA LEU A 436 12.69 -0.68 18.39
C LEU A 436 12.15 -1.05 19.76
N VAL A 437 11.57 -2.24 19.88
CA VAL A 437 10.94 -2.72 21.11
C VAL A 437 11.71 -3.93 21.62
N SER A 438 12.05 -3.93 22.92
CA SER A 438 12.60 -5.06 23.65
C SER A 438 11.50 -5.78 24.42
N VAL A 439 11.54 -7.10 24.42
CA VAL A 439 10.62 -7.96 25.18
C VAL A 439 11.44 -8.81 26.13
N GLU A 440 11.30 -8.55 27.42
CA GLU A 440 12.06 -9.20 28.48
C GLU A 440 11.14 -10.02 29.39
N ALA A 441 11.68 -11.06 30.01
CA ALA A 441 10.98 -11.80 31.06
C ALA A 441 10.86 -10.92 32.32
N ASP A 442 9.66 -10.89 32.91
CA ASP A 442 9.34 -10.22 34.18
C ASP A 442 8.67 -11.23 35.12
N GLY A 443 9.49 -12.04 35.79
CA GLY A 443 9.02 -13.19 36.56
C GLY A 443 8.40 -14.27 35.67
N ASP A 444 7.12 -14.57 35.88
CA ASP A 444 6.32 -15.50 35.06
C ASP A 444 5.61 -14.80 33.88
N ALA A 445 5.84 -13.49 33.71
CA ALA A 445 5.25 -12.67 32.65
C ALA A 445 6.33 -12.14 31.69
N PHE A 446 5.89 -11.40 30.68
CA PHE A 446 6.75 -10.68 29.74
C PHE A 446 6.43 -9.20 29.78
N LYS A 447 7.42 -8.38 29.47
CA LYS A 447 7.26 -6.94 29.37
C LYS A 447 7.89 -6.41 28.10
N ALA A 448 7.09 -5.74 27.28
CA ALA A 448 7.56 -5.00 26.13
C ALA A 448 7.89 -3.56 26.53
N THR A 449 9.07 -3.07 26.14
CA THR A 449 9.50 -1.69 26.38
C THR A 449 10.20 -1.12 25.14
N PRO A 450 9.99 0.16 24.81
CA PRO A 450 10.71 0.76 23.70
C PRO A 450 12.18 0.95 24.10
N VAL A 451 13.09 0.48 23.26
CA VAL A 451 14.51 0.86 23.31
C VAL A 451 14.65 2.29 22.79
N TRP A 452 13.97 2.59 21.69
CA TRP A 452 13.80 3.93 21.14
C TRP A 452 12.49 4.03 20.35
N GLU A 453 12.01 5.26 20.19
CA GLU A 453 10.90 5.62 19.30
C GLU A 453 11.36 6.81 18.44
N SER A 454 10.96 6.83 17.17
CA SER A 454 11.36 7.88 16.23
C SER A 454 10.21 8.29 15.33
N SER A 455 10.06 9.59 15.09
CA SER A 455 9.13 10.13 14.10
C SER A 455 9.77 10.42 12.74
N SER A 456 11.08 10.20 12.60
CA SER A 456 11.86 10.65 11.44
C SER A 456 12.35 9.52 10.54
N VAL A 457 12.47 8.29 11.06
CA VAL A 457 13.01 7.13 10.35
C VAL A 457 12.04 5.94 10.32
N LEU A 458 12.27 5.00 9.41
CA LEU A 458 11.53 3.75 9.21
C LEU A 458 10.00 3.94 9.20
N LYS A 459 9.52 5.03 8.58
CA LYS A 459 8.09 5.35 8.44
C LYS A 459 7.44 4.48 7.37
N THR A 460 7.38 3.18 7.64
CA THR A 460 6.90 2.16 6.70
C THR A 460 5.39 2.22 6.59
N LYS A 461 4.88 2.54 5.39
CA LYS A 461 3.45 2.73 5.17
C LYS A 461 2.76 1.47 4.65
N PHE A 462 3.17 0.99 3.48
CA PHE A 462 2.69 -0.27 2.88
C PHE A 462 3.78 -1.33 2.79
N THR A 463 4.97 -1.00 3.29
CA THR A 463 6.20 -1.80 3.22
C THR A 463 6.63 -2.24 4.61
N HIS A 464 7.76 -2.92 4.65
CA HIS A 464 8.42 -3.41 5.85
C HIS A 464 9.87 -2.93 5.87
N ALA A 465 10.52 -3.05 7.03
CA ALA A 465 11.96 -3.00 7.12
C ALA A 465 12.52 -4.40 6.83
N CYS A 466 13.73 -4.46 6.27
CA CYS A 466 14.56 -5.67 6.28
C CYS A 466 15.83 -5.35 7.07
N ILE A 467 16.38 -6.34 7.78
CA ILE A 467 17.50 -6.12 8.71
C ILE A 467 18.68 -7.00 8.31
N ALA A 468 19.84 -6.37 8.12
CA ALA A 468 21.12 -7.02 7.87
C ALA A 468 22.09 -6.69 9.00
N GLY A 469 22.29 -7.63 9.92
CA GLY A 469 23.10 -7.38 11.12
C GLY A 469 22.54 -6.23 11.95
N ASP A 470 23.30 -5.14 12.05
CA ASP A 470 22.94 -3.96 12.84
C ASP A 470 22.26 -2.84 12.02
N VAL A 471 21.95 -3.08 10.75
CA VAL A 471 21.36 -2.08 9.85
C VAL A 471 19.97 -2.48 9.39
N ALA A 472 19.01 -1.58 9.55
CA ALA A 472 17.68 -1.69 8.96
C ALA A 472 17.60 -0.88 7.67
N TYR A 473 17.07 -1.50 6.62
CA TYR A 473 16.75 -0.84 5.36
C TYR A 473 15.24 -0.81 5.17
N ALA A 474 14.68 0.36 4.85
CA ALA A 474 13.26 0.51 4.60
C ALA A 474 12.95 1.67 3.66
N ILE A 475 11.82 1.58 2.96
CA ILE A 475 11.22 2.75 2.32
C ILE A 475 10.42 3.53 3.39
N SER A 476 10.97 4.66 3.79
CA SER A 476 10.45 5.55 4.82
C SER A 476 9.82 6.77 4.18
N ASN A 477 8.48 6.84 4.23
CA ASN A 477 7.71 7.92 3.59
C ASN A 477 8.18 8.18 2.15
N GLY A 478 8.29 7.12 1.35
CA GLY A 478 8.61 7.16 -0.07
C GLY A 478 10.10 7.18 -0.46
N SER A 479 11.02 7.29 0.50
CA SER A 479 12.47 7.29 0.23
C SER A 479 13.12 6.09 0.90
N LEU A 480 13.97 5.36 0.18
CA LEU A 480 14.79 4.32 0.79
C LEU A 480 15.80 4.94 1.77
N GLU A 481 16.00 4.33 2.93
CA GLU A 481 17.02 4.74 3.89
C GLU A 481 17.64 3.53 4.60
N ALA A 482 18.83 3.75 5.14
CA ALA A 482 19.48 2.86 6.09
C ALA A 482 19.52 3.51 7.48
N VAL A 483 19.30 2.70 8.50
CA VAL A 483 19.20 3.13 9.89
C VAL A 483 19.96 2.15 10.78
N ASP A 484 20.76 2.68 11.70
CA ASP A 484 21.38 1.87 12.74
C ASP A 484 20.29 1.35 13.69
N VAL A 485 20.14 0.03 13.78
CA VAL A 485 19.05 -0.60 14.53
C VAL A 485 19.13 -0.25 16.01
N ALA A 486 20.32 -0.23 16.60
CA ALA A 486 20.49 -0.05 18.04
C ALA A 486 20.15 1.38 18.49
N THR A 487 20.46 2.38 17.67
CA THR A 487 20.35 3.80 18.02
C THR A 487 19.16 4.50 17.37
N GLY A 488 18.65 3.98 16.25
CA GLY A 488 17.63 4.65 15.44
C GLY A 488 18.18 5.83 14.62
N GLU A 489 19.50 5.97 14.51
CA GLU A 489 20.15 7.02 13.71
C GLU A 489 20.12 6.69 12.22
N SER A 490 19.73 7.67 11.39
CA SER A 490 19.80 7.53 9.93
C SER A 490 21.26 7.54 9.48
N LEU A 491 21.66 6.48 8.78
CA LEU A 491 23.00 6.33 8.20
C LEU A 491 23.07 7.04 6.85
N TRP A 492 22.07 6.79 6.00
CA TRP A 492 21.87 7.51 4.75
C TRP A 492 20.40 7.49 4.33
N ARG A 493 20.04 8.41 3.44
CA ARG A 493 18.72 8.48 2.82
C ARG A 493 18.85 8.74 1.33
N GLN A 494 18.04 8.03 0.55
CA GLN A 494 17.92 8.18 -0.89
C GLN A 494 17.54 9.63 -1.28
N PRO A 495 18.13 10.19 -2.36
CA PRO A 495 17.78 11.53 -2.84
C PRO A 495 16.31 11.66 -3.29
N ARG A 496 15.72 12.84 -3.09
CA ARG A 496 14.32 13.14 -3.47
C ARG A 496 13.99 12.89 -4.95
N SER A 497 14.96 13.02 -5.84
CA SER A 497 14.78 12.83 -7.29
C SER A 497 14.62 11.37 -7.70
N GLU A 498 14.98 10.43 -6.82
CA GLU A 498 15.02 8.99 -7.08
C GLU A 498 14.06 8.19 -6.19
N ARG A 499 13.17 8.88 -5.48
CA ARG A 499 12.22 8.27 -4.53
C ARG A 499 11.49 7.08 -5.15
N LEU A 500 11.43 5.99 -4.39
CA LEU A 500 10.69 4.79 -4.76
C LEU A 500 9.17 4.94 -4.55
N GLY A 501 8.72 6.02 -3.92
CA GLY A 501 7.30 6.19 -3.56
C GLY A 501 6.86 5.12 -2.56
N GLN A 502 5.57 4.78 -2.51
CA GLN A 502 5.09 3.70 -1.64
C GLN A 502 5.34 2.31 -2.23
N GLY A 503 6.57 2.08 -2.71
CA GLY A 503 7.04 0.81 -3.24
C GLY A 503 7.34 -0.22 -2.15
N GLN A 504 7.93 -1.34 -2.56
CA GLN A 504 8.26 -2.49 -1.71
C GLN A 504 9.73 -2.86 -1.85
N LEU A 505 10.29 -3.57 -0.87
CA LEU A 505 11.66 -4.09 -0.96
C LEU A 505 11.83 -5.45 -0.26
N MET A 506 12.87 -6.16 -0.68
CA MET A 506 13.45 -7.29 0.06
C MET A 506 14.97 -7.22 0.05
N LEU A 507 15.60 -7.77 1.08
CA LEU A 507 17.03 -8.03 1.13
C LEU A 507 17.30 -9.45 0.62
N VAL A 508 18.20 -9.58 -0.36
CA VAL A 508 18.59 -10.87 -0.95
C VAL A 508 20.11 -10.99 -0.88
N GLY A 509 20.58 -11.67 0.17
CA GLY A 509 21.98 -11.70 0.56
C GLY A 509 22.50 -10.31 0.89
N ASP A 510 23.28 -9.76 -0.03
CA ASP A 510 23.96 -8.46 0.05
C ASP A 510 23.30 -7.38 -0.83
N VAL A 511 22.14 -7.65 -1.41
CA VAL A 511 21.49 -6.76 -2.40
C VAL A 511 20.06 -6.49 -1.99
N LEU A 512 19.66 -5.21 -2.01
CA LEU A 512 18.26 -4.83 -1.91
C LEU A 512 17.61 -4.92 -3.29
N VAL A 513 16.52 -5.69 -3.39
CA VAL A 513 15.65 -5.73 -4.57
C VAL A 513 14.39 -4.94 -4.23
N ALA A 514 14.28 -3.74 -4.78
CA ALA A 514 13.15 -2.85 -4.53
C ALA A 514 12.29 -2.68 -5.78
N GLN A 515 10.98 -2.66 -5.61
CA GLN A 515 10.03 -2.29 -6.65
C GLN A 515 9.39 -0.95 -6.29
N ALA A 516 9.65 0.08 -7.10
CA ALA A 516 9.08 1.40 -6.92
C ALA A 516 7.57 1.40 -7.19
N GLU A 517 6.85 2.35 -6.59
CA GLU A 517 5.39 2.50 -6.76
C GLU A 517 4.98 2.70 -8.23
N THR A 518 5.87 3.29 -9.04
CA THR A 518 5.67 3.51 -10.47
C THR A 518 6.08 2.33 -11.35
N GLY A 519 6.56 1.23 -10.77
CA GLY A 519 6.79 -0.04 -11.48
C GLY A 519 8.24 -0.34 -11.87
N GLN A 520 9.21 0.53 -11.58
CA GLN A 520 10.63 0.21 -11.80
C GLN A 520 11.11 -0.78 -10.74
N VAL A 521 11.99 -1.70 -11.14
CA VAL A 521 12.77 -2.53 -10.22
C VAL A 521 14.15 -1.91 -10.07
N VAL A 522 14.60 -1.74 -8.84
CA VAL A 522 15.90 -1.17 -8.50
C VAL A 522 16.68 -2.18 -7.67
N PHE A 523 17.87 -2.54 -8.14
CA PHE A 523 18.85 -3.30 -7.38
C PHE A 523 19.81 -2.31 -6.71
N LEU A 524 20.03 -2.47 -5.41
CA LEU A 524 20.94 -1.61 -4.65
C LEU A 524 21.88 -2.46 -3.79
N ASP A 525 23.08 -1.95 -3.57
CA ASP A 525 24.02 -2.56 -2.64
C ASP A 525 23.52 -2.36 -1.20
N ALA A 526 23.47 -3.42 -0.40
CA ALA A 526 23.00 -3.37 0.99
C ALA A 526 24.13 -2.93 1.94
N ILE A 527 24.71 -1.76 1.65
CA ILE A 527 25.82 -1.18 2.42
C ILE A 527 25.35 -0.08 3.36
N ALA A 528 25.97 -0.03 4.54
CA ALA A 528 25.62 0.90 5.61
C ALA A 528 26.07 2.34 5.35
N ASP A 529 27.13 2.53 4.56
CA ASP A 529 27.87 3.80 4.51
C ASP A 529 27.21 4.84 3.58
N HIS A 530 26.58 4.39 2.48
CA HIS A 530 25.97 5.29 1.51
C HIS A 530 24.94 4.59 0.62
N TYR A 531 24.06 5.39 0.02
CA TYR A 531 23.11 4.93 -1.01
C TYR A 531 23.85 4.62 -2.32
N GLN A 532 23.77 3.37 -2.79
CA GLN A 532 24.43 2.90 -4.02
C GLN A 532 23.47 2.06 -4.88
N PRO A 533 22.77 2.67 -5.86
CA PRO A 533 21.99 1.92 -6.84
C PRO A 533 22.93 1.22 -7.83
N LEU A 534 22.64 -0.04 -8.12
CA LEU A 534 23.41 -0.90 -9.03
C LEU A 534 22.76 -0.95 -10.41
N LEU A 535 21.44 -1.17 -10.47
CA LEU A 535 20.68 -1.21 -11.72
C LEU A 535 19.24 -0.75 -11.48
N THR A 536 18.70 0.04 -12.42
CA THR A 536 17.26 0.37 -12.48
C THR A 536 16.66 -0.19 -13.77
N LEU A 537 15.70 -1.09 -13.63
CA LEU A 537 14.96 -1.72 -14.71
C LEU A 537 13.54 -1.11 -14.81
N PRO A 538 13.15 -0.49 -15.93
CA PRO A 538 11.79 -0.01 -16.15
C PRO A 538 10.84 -1.19 -16.45
N ALA A 539 10.49 -1.95 -15.41
CA ALA A 539 9.75 -3.20 -15.57
C ALA A 539 8.26 -3.00 -15.89
N MET A 540 7.60 -2.05 -15.23
CA MET A 540 6.16 -1.79 -15.36
C MET A 540 5.82 -0.29 -15.35
N ASP A 541 4.59 0.05 -15.72
CA ASP A 541 4.10 1.43 -15.85
C ASP A 541 2.78 1.70 -15.11
N SER A 542 2.35 0.77 -14.23
CA SER A 542 1.18 0.92 -13.37
C SER A 542 1.56 0.93 -11.89
N LYS A 543 0.58 1.31 -11.06
CA LYS A 543 0.73 1.39 -9.61
C LYS A 543 1.11 0.02 -9.04
N THR A 544 2.20 0.01 -8.29
CA THR A 544 2.76 -1.20 -7.69
C THR A 544 2.85 -1.05 -6.18
N TRP A 545 2.10 -1.87 -5.45
CA TRP A 545 2.23 -2.01 -4.00
C TRP A 545 2.51 -3.46 -3.57
N ASN A 546 2.77 -4.35 -4.53
CA ASN A 546 3.06 -5.77 -4.35
C ASN A 546 4.52 -5.96 -3.94
N ILE A 547 4.80 -6.86 -3.02
CA ILE A 547 6.19 -7.18 -2.65
C ILE A 547 6.77 -8.03 -3.79
N PRO A 548 7.98 -7.72 -4.29
CA PRO A 548 8.63 -8.58 -5.28
C PRO A 548 8.92 -9.95 -4.66
N THR A 549 8.68 -11.03 -5.39
CA THR A 549 9.04 -12.38 -4.94
C THR A 549 10.34 -12.81 -5.63
N VAL A 550 11.33 -13.22 -4.85
CA VAL A 550 12.63 -13.69 -5.34
C VAL A 550 12.78 -15.16 -5.02
N ALA A 551 12.47 -16.01 -5.99
CA ALA A 551 12.44 -17.46 -5.91
C ALA A 551 13.71 -18.04 -6.57
N GLY A 552 14.78 -18.17 -5.78
CA GLY A 552 16.10 -18.57 -6.26
C GLY A 552 16.68 -17.54 -7.23
N ARG A 553 16.61 -17.83 -8.54
CA ARG A 553 17.01 -16.90 -9.62
C ARG A 553 15.83 -16.22 -10.31
N HIS A 554 14.60 -16.56 -9.93
CA HIS A 554 13.38 -16.02 -10.53
C HIS A 554 12.92 -14.81 -9.74
N LEU A 555 12.80 -13.66 -10.39
CA LEU A 555 12.21 -12.46 -9.83
C LEU A 555 10.82 -12.27 -10.43
N LEU A 556 9.81 -12.52 -9.61
CA LEU A 556 8.42 -12.24 -9.92
C LEU A 556 8.08 -10.84 -9.41
N VAL A 557 7.70 -9.97 -10.34
CA VAL A 557 7.17 -8.65 -10.04
C VAL A 557 5.78 -8.54 -10.63
N ARG A 558 4.89 -7.83 -9.94
CA ARG A 558 3.55 -7.55 -10.44
C ARG A 558 3.05 -6.20 -10.00
N ASN A 559 2.05 -5.71 -10.70
CA ASN A 559 1.24 -4.57 -10.31
C ASN A 559 -0.23 -5.00 -10.22
N ASP A 560 -1.15 -4.04 -10.27
CA ASP A 560 -2.59 -4.26 -10.22
C ASP A 560 -3.19 -5.02 -11.42
N ARG A 561 -2.43 -5.33 -12.48
CA ARG A 561 -2.96 -5.94 -13.72
C ARG A 561 -1.97 -6.73 -14.58
N GLN A 562 -0.68 -6.62 -14.30
CA GLN A 562 0.41 -7.24 -15.05
C GLN A 562 1.38 -7.93 -14.08
N VAL A 563 1.97 -9.02 -14.54
CA VAL A 563 3.02 -9.77 -13.86
C VAL A 563 4.14 -10.08 -14.86
N ILE A 564 5.38 -10.04 -14.38
CA ILE A 564 6.57 -10.41 -15.15
C ILE A 564 7.43 -11.33 -14.29
N CYS A 565 7.85 -12.45 -14.88
CA CYS A 565 8.89 -13.30 -14.31
C CYS A 565 10.20 -13.06 -15.07
N PHE A 566 11.20 -12.59 -14.34
CA PHE A 566 12.56 -12.46 -14.83
C PHE A 566 13.43 -13.60 -14.31
N LEU A 567 14.29 -14.14 -15.15
CA LEU A 567 15.39 -15.01 -14.77
C LEU A 567 16.67 -14.19 -14.67
N MET A 568 17.21 -14.12 -13.46
CA MET A 568 18.47 -13.43 -13.14
C MET A 568 19.70 -14.26 -13.58
N PRO A 569 20.84 -13.63 -13.92
CA PRO A 569 22.04 -14.35 -14.33
C PRO A 569 22.59 -15.23 -13.20
N ALA A 570 23.16 -16.39 -13.54
CA ALA A 570 23.72 -17.31 -12.55
C ALA A 570 24.93 -16.68 -11.82
N LYS A 571 25.18 -17.13 -10.59
CA LYS A 571 26.36 -16.75 -9.81
C LYS A 571 27.61 -17.54 -10.19
#